data_AF-A0A3P7LHW7-F1
#
_entry.id   AF-A0A3P7LHW7-F1
#
_cell.length_a   1.000
_cell.length_b   1.000
_cell.length_c   1.000
_cell.angle_alpha   90.00
_cell.angle_beta   90.00
_cell.angle_gamma   90.00
#
_symmetry.space_group_name_H-M   'P 1'
#
loop_
_entity.id
_entity.type
_entity.pdbx_description
1 polymer ?
#
loop_
_entity_poly.entity_id
_entity_poly.type
_entity_poly.pdbx_seq_one_letter_code
_entity_poly.pdbx_strand_id
1 'polypeptide(L)'
;MECAWEALVKKIHQANDLDDVIEAHQLFLSSVLSRCLLDADSRELICQLRAIFDLIINFSQLHLHLENTAAEECDYRARLQLEIDATSKSGKWGVNKVSDSQEVERRKQFIEDTIGPLGTRLRVLATSYREMVTNFLIMLQSHSDPSLHFLPSNLNFNCHYEVHQVGLNDTLLA
;
A
#
# COMPACT_ATOMS: atom_id res chain seq x y z
N MET A 1 -5.24 -5.43 -22.25
CA MET A 1 -5.10 -6.80 -22.78
C MET A 1 -6.16 -7.09 -23.83
N GLU A 2 -7.45 -7.07 -23.49
CA GLU A 2 -8.55 -7.34 -24.43
C GLU A 2 -8.55 -6.46 -25.69
N CYS A 3 -8.43 -5.14 -25.55
CA CYS A 3 -8.41 -4.24 -26.72
C CYS A 3 -7.17 -4.44 -27.63
N ALA A 4 -6.02 -4.77 -27.05
CA ALA A 4 -4.80 -5.05 -27.82
C ALA A 4 -4.94 -6.38 -28.58
N TRP A 5 -5.57 -7.37 -27.96
CA TRP A 5 -5.86 -8.66 -28.58
C TRP A 5 -6.84 -8.53 -29.75
N GLU A 6 -7.93 -7.76 -29.58
CA GLU A 6 -8.89 -7.51 -30.65
C GLU A 6 -8.24 -6.80 -31.85
N ALA A 7 -7.35 -5.83 -31.58
CA ALA A 7 -6.58 -5.13 -32.61
C ALA A 7 -5.64 -6.08 -33.37
N LEU A 8 -4.96 -6.99 -32.67
CA LEU A 8 -4.12 -8.02 -33.29
C LEU A 8 -4.94 -8.93 -34.20
N VAL A 9 -6.06 -9.46 -33.71
CA VAL A 9 -6.92 -10.37 -34.48
C VAL A 9 -7.42 -9.68 -35.76
N LYS A 10 -7.84 -8.41 -35.68
CA LYS A 10 -8.23 -7.63 -36.85
C LYS A 10 -7.10 -7.47 -37.86
N LYS A 11 -5.89 -7.13 -37.40
CA LYS A 11 -4.71 -6.98 -38.28
C LYS A 11 -4.27 -8.29 -38.93
N ILE A 12 -4.30 -9.40 -38.19
CA ILE A 12 -3.99 -10.72 -38.74
C ILE A 12 -4.99 -11.14 -39.83
N HIS A 13 -6.28 -10.85 -39.66
CA HIS A 13 -7.30 -11.16 -40.68
C HIS A 13 -7.19 -10.28 -41.94
N GLN A 14 -6.51 -9.13 -41.85
CA GLN A 14 -6.33 -8.18 -42.95
C GLN A 14 -4.95 -8.31 -43.63
N ALA A 15 -4.05 -9.12 -43.06
CA ALA A 15 -2.70 -9.33 -43.55
C ALA A 15 -2.71 -10.09 -44.89
N ASN A 16 -1.95 -9.61 -45.87
CA ASN A 16 -1.84 -10.25 -47.17
C ASN A 16 -0.60 -11.14 -47.28
N ASP A 17 0.42 -10.88 -46.47
CA ASP A 17 1.65 -11.65 -46.42
C ASP A 17 2.08 -11.96 -44.98
N LEU A 18 3.19 -12.71 -44.86
CA LEU A 18 3.74 -13.10 -43.57
C LEU A 18 4.39 -11.93 -42.83
N ASP A 19 4.90 -10.94 -43.56
CA ASP A 19 5.57 -9.78 -42.97
C ASP A 19 4.53 -8.88 -42.27
N ASP A 20 3.34 -8.71 -42.86
CA ASP A 20 2.18 -8.07 -42.25
C ASP A 20 1.77 -8.74 -40.91
N VAL A 21 1.82 -10.08 -40.86
CA VAL A 21 1.52 -10.85 -39.63
C VAL A 21 2.59 -10.63 -38.57
N ILE A 22 3.86 -10.64 -38.97
CA ILE A 22 4.99 -10.40 -38.07
C ILE A 22 4.92 -8.98 -37.51
N GLU A 23 4.64 -7.97 -38.35
CA GLU A 23 4.48 -6.58 -37.93
C GLU A 23 3.31 -6.43 -36.96
N ALA A 24 2.14 -7.01 -37.29
CA ALA A 24 0.97 -6.97 -36.41
C ALA A 24 1.27 -7.58 -35.03
N HIS A 25 2.01 -8.69 -35.00
CA HIS A 25 2.43 -9.34 -33.77
C HIS A 25 3.45 -8.51 -32.97
N GLN A 26 4.45 -7.91 -33.63
CA GLN A 26 5.42 -7.02 -32.98
C GLN A 26 4.74 -5.79 -32.36
N LEU A 27 3.79 -5.18 -33.08
CA LEU A 27 2.99 -4.07 -32.58
C LEU A 27 2.11 -4.45 -31.39
N PHE A 28 1.55 -5.66 -31.39
CA PHE A 28 0.81 -6.17 -30.24
C PHE A 28 1.73 -6.31 -29.03
N LEU A 29 2.90 -6.94 -29.18
CA LEU A 29 3.85 -7.12 -28.10
C LEU A 29 4.35 -5.79 -27.53
N SER A 30 4.72 -4.83 -28.39
CA SER A 30 5.17 -3.51 -27.93
C SER A 30 4.07 -2.76 -27.18
N SER A 31 2.83 -2.81 -27.68
CA SER A 31 1.67 -2.21 -27.00
C SER A 31 1.38 -2.87 -25.65
N VAL A 32 1.45 -4.20 -25.56
CA VAL A 32 1.25 -4.92 -24.29
C VAL A 32 2.36 -4.60 -23.30
N LEU A 33 3.62 -4.61 -23.74
CA LEU A 33 4.77 -4.32 -22.89
C LEU A 33 4.71 -2.90 -22.33
N SER A 34 4.41 -1.90 -23.17
CA SER A 34 4.28 -0.51 -22.72
C SER A 34 3.11 -0.32 -21.75
N ARG A 35 1.94 -0.89 -22.07
CA ARG A 35 0.76 -0.82 -21.19
C ARG A 35 0.92 -1.58 -19.87
N CYS A 36 1.84 -2.53 -19.80
CA CYS A 36 2.21 -3.25 -18.58
C CYS A 36 3.39 -2.61 -17.83
N LEU A 37 3.86 -1.43 -18.25
CA LEU A 37 4.99 -0.71 -17.65
C LEU A 37 6.32 -1.47 -17.72
N LEU A 38 6.48 -2.33 -18.73
CA LEU A 38 7.67 -3.17 -18.93
C LEU A 38 8.63 -2.64 -20.01
N ASP A 39 8.31 -1.52 -20.64
CA ASP A 39 9.17 -0.83 -21.58
C ASP A 39 10.24 0.04 -20.87
N ALA A 40 11.27 0.42 -21.63
CA ALA A 40 12.38 1.20 -21.11
C ALA A 40 11.92 2.57 -20.54
N ASP A 41 10.91 3.17 -21.17
CA ASP A 41 10.34 4.46 -20.80
C ASP A 41 9.56 4.39 -19.48
N SER A 42 9.01 3.22 -19.13
CA SER A 42 8.30 2.99 -17.85
C SER A 42 9.21 2.51 -16.71
N ARG A 43 10.54 2.48 -16.90
CA ARG A 43 11.46 1.92 -15.88
C ARG A 43 11.37 2.66 -14.54
N GLU A 44 11.17 3.98 -14.55
CA GLU A 44 10.99 4.74 -13.32
C GLU A 44 9.63 4.44 -12.66
N LEU A 45 8.57 4.29 -13.46
CA LEU A 45 7.23 3.93 -12.99
C LEU A 45 7.21 2.56 -12.31
N ILE A 46 7.84 1.54 -12.92
CA ILE A 46 7.88 0.20 -12.32
C ILE A 46 8.74 0.18 -11.05
N CYS A 47 9.81 0.98 -10.98
CA CYS A 47 10.60 1.15 -9.76
C CYS A 47 9.77 1.78 -8.64
N GLN A 48 8.98 2.82 -8.93
CA GLN A 48 8.07 3.42 -7.95
C GLN A 48 7.00 2.42 -7.50
N LEU A 49 6.38 1.70 -8.44
CA LEU A 49 5.38 0.69 -8.13
C LEU A 49 5.96 -0.42 -7.24
N ARG A 50 7.18 -0.88 -7.52
CA ARG A 50 7.89 -1.85 -6.68
C ARG A 50 8.10 -1.32 -5.26
N ALA A 51 8.53 -0.07 -5.12
CA ALA A 51 8.76 0.52 -3.82
C ALA A 51 7.45 0.75 -3.04
N ILE A 52 6.33 1.00 -3.72
CA ILE A 52 4.98 0.98 -3.13
C ILE A 52 4.63 -0.43 -2.61
N PHE A 53 4.90 -1.48 -3.39
CA PHE A 53 4.70 -2.86 -2.93
C PHE A 53 5.57 -3.21 -1.73
N ASP A 54 6.83 -2.76 -1.72
CA ASP A 54 7.72 -2.95 -0.57
C ASP A 54 7.15 -2.27 0.69
N LEU A 55 6.56 -1.06 0.56
CA LEU A 55 5.85 -0.40 1.66
C LEU A 55 4.63 -1.19 2.14
N ILE A 56 3.85 -1.78 1.23
CA ILE A 56 2.68 -2.61 1.59
C ILE A 56 3.14 -3.85 2.39
N ILE A 57 4.22 -4.49 1.96
CA ILE A 57 4.81 -5.64 2.69
C ILE A 57 5.29 -5.19 4.07
N ASN A 58 6.00 -4.06 4.16
CA ASN A 58 6.47 -3.50 5.42
C ASN A 58 5.31 -3.18 6.38
N PHE A 59 4.22 -2.62 5.86
CA PHE A 59 3.00 -2.38 6.63
C PHE A 59 2.40 -3.69 7.14
N SER A 60 2.27 -4.71 6.29
CA SER A 60 1.75 -6.03 6.69
C SER A 60 2.57 -6.66 7.82
N GLN A 61 3.89 -6.58 7.74
CA GLN A 61 4.78 -7.06 8.79
C GLN A 61 4.64 -6.27 10.10
N LEU A 62 4.54 -4.94 10.01
CA LEU A 62 4.33 -4.09 11.20
C LEU A 62 2.97 -4.37 11.85
N HIS A 63 1.93 -4.56 11.04
CA HIS A 63 0.59 -4.92 11.49
C HIS A 63 0.59 -6.25 12.23
N LEU A 64 1.19 -7.29 11.66
CA LEU A 64 1.30 -8.60 12.28
C LEU A 64 2.07 -8.53 13.62
N HIS A 65 3.15 -7.74 13.66
CA HIS A 65 3.90 -7.53 14.89
C HIS A 65 3.06 -6.83 15.98
N LEU A 66 2.28 -5.81 15.60
CA LEU A 66 1.35 -5.14 16.51
C LEU A 66 0.28 -6.09 17.04
N GLU A 67 -0.31 -6.91 16.17
CA GLU A 67 -1.32 -7.91 16.54
C GLU A 67 -0.76 -8.93 17.52
N ASN A 68 0.43 -9.48 17.25
CA ASN A 68 1.08 -10.44 18.14
C ASN A 68 1.37 -9.82 19.51
N THR A 69 1.90 -8.60 19.52
CA THR A 69 2.21 -7.87 20.76
C THR A 69 0.94 -7.57 21.57
N ALA A 70 -0.14 -7.20 20.90
CA ALA A 70 -1.44 -6.96 21.53
C ALA A 70 -2.06 -8.26 22.08
N ALA A 71 -1.92 -9.37 21.35
CA ALA A 71 -2.40 -10.67 21.80
C ALA A 71 -1.64 -11.15 23.05
N GLU A 72 -0.31 -11.06 23.05
CA GLU A 72 0.52 -11.39 24.22
C GLU A 72 0.14 -10.56 25.45
N GLU A 73 -0.14 -9.27 25.26
CA GLU A 73 -0.58 -8.38 26.32
C GLU A 73 -1.97 -8.75 26.86
N CYS A 74 -2.91 -9.07 25.98
CA CYS A 74 -4.24 -9.55 26.35
C CYS A 74 -4.16 -10.86 27.15
N ASP A 75 -3.36 -11.82 26.70
CA ASP A 75 -3.19 -13.12 27.35
C ASP A 75 -2.51 -12.97 28.72
N TYR A 76 -1.53 -12.07 28.84
CA TYR A 76 -0.91 -11.75 30.12
C TYR A 76 -1.94 -11.18 31.11
N ARG A 77 -2.75 -10.20 30.69
CA ARG A 77 -3.77 -9.59 31.55
C ARG A 77 -4.87 -10.58 31.93
N ALA A 78 -5.26 -11.47 31.02
CA ALA A 78 -6.24 -12.51 31.31
C ALA A 78 -5.72 -13.48 32.38
N ARG A 79 -4.46 -13.92 32.30
CA ARG A 79 -3.83 -14.78 33.31
C ARG A 79 -3.73 -14.09 34.68
N LEU A 80 -3.28 -12.84 34.70
CA LEU A 80 -3.21 -12.06 35.94
C LEU A 80 -4.59 -11.93 36.60
N GLN A 81 -5.64 -11.66 35.81
CA GLN A 81 -7.00 -11.59 36.33
C GLN A 81 -7.48 -12.92 36.94
N LEU A 82 -7.17 -14.05 36.30
CA LEU A 82 -7.50 -15.37 36.84
C LEU A 82 -6.79 -15.66 38.16
N GLU A 83 -5.53 -15.26 38.31
CA GLU A 83 -4.77 -15.39 39.56
C GLU A 83 -5.36 -14.52 40.68
N ILE A 84 -5.76 -13.28 40.36
CA ILE A 84 -6.47 -12.39 41.28
C ILE A 84 -7.81 -13.00 41.71
N ASP A 85 -8.58 -13.55 40.78
CA ASP A 85 -9.87 -14.18 41.07
C ASP A 85 -9.71 -15.44 41.94
N ALA A 86 -8.68 -16.26 41.68
CA ALA A 86 -8.38 -17.46 42.46
C ALA A 86 -7.93 -17.13 43.90
N THR A 87 -7.06 -16.12 44.06
CA THR A 87 -6.63 -15.65 45.38
C THR A 87 -7.77 -15.01 46.15
N SER A 88 -8.65 -14.26 45.48
CA SER A 88 -9.89 -13.70 46.06
C SER A 88 -10.81 -14.79 46.62
N LYS A 89 -11.03 -15.89 45.87
CA LYS A 89 -11.83 -17.05 46.32
C LYS A 89 -11.22 -17.78 47.52
N SER A 90 -9.90 -17.75 47.67
CA SER A 90 -9.19 -18.38 48.80
C SER A 90 -9.28 -17.60 50.12
N GLY A 91 -9.98 -16.46 50.14
CA GLY A 91 -10.18 -15.62 51.33
C GLY A 91 -8.95 -14.80 51.74
N LYS A 92 -7.84 -14.89 51.00
CA LYS A 92 -6.67 -14.01 51.14
C LYS A 92 -6.93 -12.69 50.42
N TRP A 93 -7.89 -11.93 50.94
CA TRP A 93 -8.18 -10.58 50.46
C TRP A 93 -7.16 -9.61 51.05
N GLY A 94 -6.27 -9.12 50.20
CA GLY A 94 -5.16 -8.27 50.61
C GLY A 94 -4.43 -7.79 49.39
N VAL A 95 -4.98 -6.75 48.76
CA VAL A 95 -4.35 -6.00 47.69
C VAL A 95 -2.93 -5.64 48.13
N ASN A 96 -1.93 -6.32 47.56
CA ASN A 96 -0.56 -5.92 47.75
C ASN A 96 -0.42 -4.64 46.92
N LYS A 97 -0.69 -3.46 47.52
CA LYS A 97 -0.71 -2.17 46.81
C LYS A 97 0.56 -1.94 45.97
N VAL A 98 1.66 -2.56 46.38
CA VAL A 98 2.92 -2.61 45.66
C VAL A 98 2.78 -3.34 44.31
N SER A 99 2.11 -4.49 44.27
CA SER A 99 1.83 -5.26 43.04
C SER A 99 0.90 -4.50 42.08
N ASP A 100 -0.15 -3.86 42.60
CA ASP A 100 -1.06 -3.04 41.77
C ASP A 100 -0.36 -1.81 41.21
N SER A 101 0.46 -1.12 42.02
CA SER A 101 1.26 0.01 41.54
C SER A 101 2.29 -0.40 40.49
N GLN A 102 2.88 -1.60 40.64
CA GLN A 102 3.84 -2.15 39.67
C GLN A 102 3.15 -2.50 38.36
N GLU A 103 1.95 -3.08 38.40
CA GLU A 103 1.17 -3.39 37.20
C GLU A 103 0.71 -2.12 36.47
N VAL A 104 0.27 -1.10 37.20
CA VAL A 104 -0.06 0.21 36.61
C VAL A 104 1.15 0.84 35.92
N GLU A 105 2.32 0.77 36.55
CA GLU A 105 3.56 1.31 35.99
C GLU A 105 4.01 0.52 34.76
N ARG A 106 3.94 -0.81 34.80
CA ARG A 106 4.27 -1.68 33.67
C ARG A 106 3.37 -1.44 32.47
N ARG A 107 2.07 -1.16 32.69
CA ARG A 107 1.15 -0.79 31.60
C ARG A 107 1.50 0.54 30.95
N LYS A 108 1.91 1.53 31.75
CA LYS A 108 2.38 2.82 31.22
C LYS A 108 3.63 2.61 30.38
N GLN A 109 4.61 1.89 30.91
CA GLN A 109 5.84 1.54 30.19
C GLN A 109 5.54 0.80 28.88
N PHE A 110 4.62 -0.18 28.89
CA PHE A 110 4.22 -0.86 27.65
C PHE A 110 3.65 0.10 26.60
N ILE A 111 2.80 1.05 27.01
CA ILE A 111 2.24 2.05 26.09
C ILE A 111 3.34 2.97 25.56
N GLU A 112 4.21 3.46 26.43
CA GLU A 112 5.27 4.41 26.09
C GLU A 112 6.37 3.76 25.23
N ASP A 113 6.85 2.57 25.61
CA ASP A 113 7.98 1.90 24.98
C ASP A 113 7.59 1.07 23.75
N THR A 114 6.34 0.57 23.70
CA THR A 114 5.91 -0.35 22.64
C THR A 114 4.90 0.30 21.71
N ILE A 115 3.76 0.77 22.24
CA ILE A 115 2.68 1.32 21.41
C ILE A 115 3.07 2.67 20.79
N GLY A 116 3.77 3.54 21.52
CA GLY A 116 4.23 4.84 21.03
C GLY A 116 5.13 4.72 19.79
N PRO A 117 6.23 3.94 19.84
CA PRO A 117 7.10 3.72 18.70
C PRO A 117 6.40 3.02 17.53
N LEU A 118 5.56 2.02 17.79
CA LEU A 118 4.79 1.35 16.74
C LEU A 118 3.81 2.31 16.04
N GLY A 119 3.10 3.14 16.81
CA GLY A 119 2.22 4.16 16.26
C GLY A 119 2.96 5.22 15.44
N THR A 120 4.18 5.58 15.86
CA THR A 120 5.04 6.51 15.11
C THR A 120 5.49 5.89 13.80
N ARG A 121 5.96 4.63 13.81
CA ARG A 121 6.36 3.90 12.60
C ARG A 121 5.20 3.74 11.63
N LEU A 122 4.01 3.43 12.13
CA LEU A 122 2.80 3.31 11.32
C LEU A 122 2.44 4.64 10.65
N ARG A 123 2.55 5.75 11.37
CA ARG A 123 2.31 7.09 10.84
C ARG A 123 3.31 7.44 9.73
N VAL A 124 4.60 7.14 9.93
CA VAL A 124 5.64 7.34 8.92
C VAL A 124 5.36 6.50 7.67
N LEU A 125 5.02 5.22 7.82
CA LEU A 125 4.65 4.36 6.69
C LEU A 125 3.45 4.91 5.93
N ALA A 126 2.42 5.38 6.64
CA ALA A 126 1.23 5.95 6.02
C ALA A 126 1.54 7.24 5.23
N THR A 127 2.39 8.12 5.79
CA THR A 127 2.82 9.33 5.07
C THR A 127 3.66 9.00 3.85
N SER A 128 4.62 8.07 3.96
CA SER A 128 5.46 7.65 2.84
C SER A 128 4.65 6.97 1.74
N TYR A 129 3.71 6.09 2.10
CA TYR A 129 2.82 5.45 1.14
C TYR A 129 2.01 6.49 0.36
N ARG A 130 1.42 7.47 1.05
CA ARG A 130 0.65 8.53 0.42
C ARG A 130 1.51 9.35 -0.55
N GLU A 131 2.71 9.76 -0.14
CA GLU A 131 3.64 10.50 -1.00
C GLU A 131 4.03 9.70 -2.25
N MET A 132 4.36 8.42 -2.08
CA MET A 132 4.76 7.56 -3.20
C MET A 132 3.62 7.31 -4.17
N VAL A 133 2.39 7.09 -3.69
CA VAL A 133 1.20 6.94 -4.54
C VAL A 133 0.90 8.24 -5.29
N THR A 134 0.95 9.40 -4.63
CA THR A 134 0.75 10.69 -5.30
C THR A 134 1.80 10.90 -6.40
N ASN A 135 3.08 10.64 -6.11
CA ASN A 135 4.15 10.75 -7.10
C ASN A 135 3.94 9.77 -8.27
N PHE A 136 3.54 8.54 -7.99
CA PHE A 136 3.22 7.55 -9.03
C PHE A 136 2.07 8.01 -9.94
N LEU A 137 1.01 8.60 -9.36
CA LEU A 137 -0.10 9.15 -10.13
C LEU A 137 0.33 10.34 -11.02
N ILE A 138 1.21 11.21 -10.52
CA ILE A 138 1.79 12.31 -11.31
C ILE A 138 2.63 11.77 -12.47
N MET A 139 3.51 10.78 -12.20
CA MET A 139 4.34 10.18 -13.22
C MET A 139 3.52 9.51 -14.34
N LEU A 140 2.41 8.86 -13.99
CA LEU A 140 1.47 8.29 -14.95
C LEU A 140 0.81 9.35 -15.83
N GLN A 141 0.48 10.53 -15.28
CA GLN A 141 -0.07 11.65 -16.05
C GLN A 141 0.96 12.26 -17.02
N SER A 142 2.25 12.17 -16.71
CA SER A 142 3.32 12.66 -17.59
C SER A 142 3.82 11.64 -18.62
N HIS A 143 3.28 10.42 -18.63
CA HIS A 143 3.78 9.34 -19.49
C HIS A 143 3.49 9.60 -20.98
N SER A 144 4.20 8.99 -21.91
CA SER A 144 3.97 9.21 -23.35
C SER A 144 2.73 8.47 -23.90
N ASP A 145 2.40 7.30 -23.35
CA ASP A 145 1.24 6.49 -23.75
C ASP A 145 -0.10 7.10 -23.27
N PRO A 146 -1.02 7.49 -24.18
CA PRO A 146 -2.34 8.00 -23.83
C PRO A 146 -3.17 7.05 -22.97
N SER A 147 -3.00 5.73 -23.10
CA SER A 147 -3.71 4.74 -22.29
C SER A 147 -3.34 4.84 -20.82
N LEU A 148 -2.09 5.22 -20.52
CA LEU A 148 -1.58 5.36 -19.16
C LEU A 148 -1.98 6.70 -18.53
N HIS A 149 -2.27 7.74 -19.33
CA HIS A 149 -2.85 9.00 -18.85
C HIS A 149 -4.22 8.83 -18.19
N PHE A 150 -5.03 7.87 -18.67
CA PHE A 150 -6.37 7.61 -18.11
C PHE A 150 -6.34 6.74 -16.85
N LEU A 151 -5.24 6.04 -16.60
CA LEU A 151 -5.12 5.11 -15.48
C LEU A 151 -5.21 5.83 -14.11
N PRO A 152 -4.57 7.01 -13.89
CA PRO A 152 -4.75 7.81 -12.68
C PRO A 152 -6.20 8.12 -12.33
N SER A 153 -7.05 8.41 -13.32
CA SER A 153 -8.48 8.69 -13.08
C SER A 153 -9.22 7.46 -12.55
N ASN A 154 -8.85 6.27 -13.01
CA ASN A 154 -9.41 5.02 -12.49
C ASN A 154 -8.88 4.68 -11.10
N LEU A 155 -7.58 4.90 -10.86
CA LEU A 155 -6.94 4.60 -9.58
C LEU A 155 -7.35 5.58 -8.46
N ASN A 156 -7.57 6.85 -8.80
CA ASN A 156 -7.98 7.91 -7.89
C ASN A 156 -9.42 8.36 -8.16
N PHE A 157 -10.32 7.43 -8.49
CA PHE A 157 -11.72 7.74 -8.81
C PHE A 157 -12.43 8.50 -7.68
N ASN A 158 -12.11 8.18 -6.44
CA ASN A 158 -12.68 8.83 -5.25
C ASN A 158 -12.02 10.18 -4.91
N CYS A 159 -11.05 10.65 -5.71
CA CYS A 159 -10.28 11.87 -5.47
C CYS A 159 -9.64 11.96 -4.09
N HIS A 160 -9.27 10.82 -3.50
CA HIS A 160 -8.67 10.76 -2.17
C HIS A 160 -7.24 11.30 -2.15
N TYR A 161 -6.50 11.16 -3.26
CA TYR A 161 -5.17 11.73 -3.42
C TYR A 161 -5.27 13.07 -4.15
N GLU A 162 -4.84 14.16 -3.51
CA GLU A 162 -4.78 15.49 -4.12
C GLU A 162 -3.63 15.55 -5.13
N VAL A 163 -3.87 15.00 -6.32
CA VAL A 163 -2.99 15.19 -7.47
C VAL A 163 -3.23 16.61 -7.97
N HIS A 164 -2.43 17.57 -7.50
CA HIS A 164 -2.45 18.92 -8.06
C HIS A 164 -2.04 18.80 -9.53
N GLN A 165 -3.01 18.91 -10.43
CA GLN A 165 -2.76 18.98 -11.87
C GLN A 165 -1.94 20.22 -12.15
N VAL A 166 -0.62 20.07 -12.22
CA VAL A 166 0.24 21.09 -12.79
C VAL A 166 0.04 21.03 -14.30
N GLY A 167 -0.87 21.87 -14.80
CA GLY A 167 -0.95 22.20 -16.22
C GLY A 167 -2.20 21.72 -16.95
N LEU A 168 -3.35 22.32 -16.64
CA LEU A 168 -4.46 22.43 -17.61
C LEU A 168 -5.36 23.68 -17.41
N ASN A 169 -5.18 24.48 -16.35
CA ASN A 169 -6.08 25.63 -16.07
C ASN A 169 -5.47 27.04 -16.23
N ASP A 170 -4.17 27.19 -16.52
CA ASP A 170 -3.53 28.52 -16.64
C ASP A 170 -3.46 29.08 -18.08
N THR A 171 -4.10 28.44 -19.06
CA THR A 171 -4.11 28.92 -20.47
C THR A 171 -5.49 29.26 -21.03
N LEU A 172 -6.54 29.32 -20.19
CA LEU A 172 -7.90 29.71 -20.63
C LEU A 172 -8.44 31.00 -20.00
N LEU A 173 -7.58 31.85 -19.44
CA LEU A 173 -7.94 33.22 -19.05
C LEU A 173 -6.90 34.23 -19.58
N ALA A 174 -6.85 34.36 -20.91
CA ALA A 174 -6.31 35.52 -21.61
C ALA A 174 -7.39 36.07 -22.55
#